data_AF-F8DAA5-F1
#
_entry.id   AF-F8DAA5-F1
#
_cell.length_a   1.000
_cell.length_b   1.000
_cell.length_c   1.000
_cell.angle_alpha   90.00
_cell.angle_beta   90.00
_cell.angle_gamma   90.00
#
_symmetry.space_group_name_H-M   'P 1'
#
loop_
_entity.id
_entity.type
_entity.pdbx_description
1 polymer ?
#
loop_
_entity_poly.entity_id
_entity_poly.type
_entity_poly.pdbx_seq_one_letter_code
_entity_poly.pdbx_strand_id
1 'polypeptide(L)'
;MSTVTTTAPTFPTQRTYDRSTGELTIAVDAFPASIDDATVAVGSSRLRIRIEHDGRVYDRTETPPRSDRAFTTDGKAVYNNGVLTVTVATTRRSR
;
A
#
# COMPACT_ATOMS: atom_id res chain seq x y z
N MET A 1 -17.72 19.70 -24.29
CA MET A 1 -17.46 18.49 -23.48
C MET A 1 -16.34 18.83 -22.52
N SER A 2 -16.66 19.08 -21.25
CA SER A 2 -15.65 19.40 -20.23
C SER A 2 -15.13 18.11 -19.64
N THR A 3 -13.86 17.80 -19.88
CA THR A 3 -13.17 16.69 -19.22
C THR A 3 -12.97 17.07 -17.76
N VAL A 4 -13.78 16.50 -16.87
CA VAL A 4 -13.59 16.62 -15.43
C VAL A 4 -12.36 15.78 -15.09
N THR A 5 -11.22 16.43 -14.83
CA THR A 5 -10.06 15.75 -14.27
C THR A 5 -10.39 15.47 -12.81
N THR A 6 -10.96 14.29 -12.53
CA THR A 6 -11.17 13.83 -11.16
C THR A 6 -9.81 13.63 -10.52
N THR A 7 -9.33 14.62 -9.76
CA THR A 7 -8.18 14.47 -8.88
C THR A 7 -8.51 13.36 -7.90
N ALA A 8 -7.85 12.21 -8.01
CA ALA A 8 -8.05 11.09 -7.11
C ALA A 8 -7.84 11.58 -5.67
N PRO A 9 -8.73 11.23 -4.73
CA PRO A 9 -8.57 11.61 -3.33
C PRO A 9 -7.22 11.11 -2.85
N THR A 10 -6.37 12.06 -2.44
CA THR A 10 -5.00 11.77 -2.04
C THR A 10 -5.03 11.42 -0.56
N PHE A 11 -5.20 10.13 -0.25
CA PHE A 11 -5.04 9.66 1.12
C PHE A 11 -3.56 9.87 1.51
N PRO A 12 -3.26 10.68 2.55
CA PRO A 12 -1.89 10.91 2.98
C PRO A 12 -1.16 9.60 3.22
N THR A 13 0.03 9.46 2.64
CA THR A 13 0.78 8.20 2.65
C THR A 13 2.22 8.42 3.03
N GLN A 14 2.69 7.66 4.02
CA GLN A 14 4.09 7.59 4.41
C GLN A 14 4.66 6.21 4.07
N ARG A 15 5.92 6.19 3.61
CA ARG A 15 6.62 4.98 3.20
C ARG A 15 8.01 4.95 3.83
N THR A 16 8.32 3.86 4.52
CA THR A 16 9.61 3.64 5.18
C THR A 16 10.13 2.26 4.82
N TYR A 17 11.41 2.18 4.44
CA TYR A 17 12.09 0.90 4.18
C TYR A 17 13.25 0.74 5.15
N ASP A 18 13.20 -0.30 5.99
CA ASP A 18 14.30 -0.69 6.85
C ASP A 18 15.20 -1.68 6.10
N ARG A 19 16.44 -1.28 5.84
CA ARG A 19 17.43 -2.11 5.12
C ARG A 19 17.98 -3.25 5.97
N SER A 20 17.94 -3.13 7.29
CA SER A 20 18.51 -4.10 8.23
C SER A 20 17.61 -5.33 8.35
N THR A 21 16.29 -5.12 8.39
CA THR A 21 15.28 -6.18 8.41
C THR A 21 14.80 -6.54 7.00
N GLY A 22 14.96 -5.63 6.03
CA GLY A 22 14.43 -5.79 4.69
C GLY A 22 12.92 -5.57 4.60
N GLU A 23 12.33 -4.86 5.57
CA GLU A 23 10.89 -4.61 5.63
C GLU A 23 10.51 -3.25 5.03
N LEU A 24 9.45 -3.25 4.21
CA LEU A 24 8.77 -2.05 3.74
C LEU A 24 7.51 -1.85 4.58
N THR A 25 7.40 -0.68 5.21
CA THR A 25 6.19 -0.24 5.92
C THR A 25 5.57 0.94 5.19
N ILE A 26 4.27 0.85 4.94
CA ILE A 26 3.45 1.90 4.36
C ILE A 26 2.31 2.21 5.31
N ALA A 27 2.18 3.47 5.71
CA ALA A 27 1.06 3.97 6.48
C ALA A 27 0.21 4.87 5.58
N VAL A 28 -1.08 4.59 5.52
CA VAL A 28 -2.07 5.39 4.79
C VAL A 28 -3.07 5.91 5.81
N ASP A 29 -3.20 7.23 5.91
CA ASP A 29 -4.34 7.82 6.60
C ASP A 29 -5.56 7.55 5.72
N ALA A 30 -6.39 6.59 6.16
CA ALA A 30 -7.54 6.05 5.47
C ALA A 30 -8.86 6.66 5.97
N PHE A 31 -8.84 7.51 7.00
CA PHE A 31 -10.06 8.09 7.55
C PHE A 31 -10.81 8.91 6.48
N PRO A 32 -12.15 8.80 6.37
CA PRO A 32 -13.08 8.05 7.23
C PRO A 32 -13.37 6.59 6.81
N ALA A 33 -12.66 6.03 5.83
CA ALA A 33 -12.87 4.66 5.37
C ALA A 33 -12.61 3.64 6.49
N SER A 34 -13.43 2.59 6.56
CA SER A 34 -13.30 1.50 7.53
C SER A 34 -12.32 0.41 7.05
N ILE A 35 -12.07 -0.61 7.87
CA ILE A 35 -11.24 -1.74 7.45
C ILE A 35 -11.87 -2.54 6.31
N ASP A 36 -13.19 -2.63 6.24
CA ASP A 36 -13.92 -3.39 5.22
C ASP A 36 -13.85 -2.72 3.83
N ASP A 37 -13.54 -1.42 3.82
CA ASP A 37 -13.32 -0.63 2.61
C ASP A 37 -11.91 -0.83 2.02
N ALA A 38 -11.00 -1.48 2.77
CA ALA A 38 -9.60 -1.62 2.42
C ALA A 38 -9.25 -3.02 1.91
N THR A 39 -8.62 -3.09 0.74
CA THR A 39 -8.06 -4.30 0.18
C THR A 39 -6.55 -4.15 0.00
N VAL A 40 -5.79 -5.09 0.56
CA VAL A 40 -4.33 -5.16 0.38
C VAL A 40 -4.00 -6.47 -0.31
N ALA A 41 -3.30 -6.39 -1.44
CA ALA A 41 -2.85 -7.55 -2.20
C ALA A 41 -1.33 -7.47 -2.41
N VAL A 42 -0.62 -8.52 -2.01
CA VAL A 42 0.83 -8.63 -2.19
C VAL A 42 1.14 -9.73 -3.20
N GLY A 43 1.96 -9.39 -4.19
CA GLY A 43 2.64 -10.33 -5.07
C GLY A 43 4.13 -10.02 -5.09
N SER A 44 4.94 -10.93 -5.63
CA SER A 44 6.41 -10.83 -5.60
C SER A 44 6.98 -9.52 -6.20
N SER A 45 6.27 -8.91 -7.15
CA SER A 45 6.71 -7.71 -7.85
C SER A 45 5.93 -6.44 -7.49
N ARG A 46 4.77 -6.57 -6.83
CA ARG A 46 3.84 -5.47 -6.60
C ARG A 46 3.07 -5.68 -5.30
N LEU A 47 2.98 -4.61 -4.53
CA LEU A 47 2.02 -4.46 -3.43
C LEU A 47 0.94 -3.50 -3.91
N ARG A 48 -0.32 -3.88 -3.82
CA ARG A 48 -1.46 -3.02 -4.13
C ARG A 48 -2.24 -2.74 -2.86
N ILE A 49 -2.51 -1.46 -2.62
CA ILE A 49 -3.38 -0.97 -1.55
C ILE A 49 -4.53 -0.25 -2.24
N ARG A 50 -5.74 -0.77 -2.05
CA ARG A 50 -6.98 -0.17 -2.54
C ARG A 50 -7.86 0.18 -1.36
N ILE A 51 -8.40 1.40 -1.33
CA ILE A 51 -9.40 1.83 -0.36
C ILE A 51 -10.56 2.44 -1.14
N GLU A 52 -11.77 1.94 -0.92
CA GLU A 52 -12.98 2.41 -1.61
C GLU A 52 -14.05 2.77 -0.59
N HIS A 53 -14.36 4.07 -0.47
CA HIS A 53 -15.28 4.57 0.54
C HIS A 53 -16.11 5.72 -0.02
N ASP A 54 -17.43 5.70 0.12
CA ASP A 54 -18.35 6.75 -0.36
C ASP A 54 -18.08 7.19 -1.81
N GLY A 55 -17.83 6.22 -2.71
CA GLY A 55 -17.54 6.47 -4.12
C GLY A 55 -16.15 7.05 -4.41
N ARG A 56 -15.30 7.21 -3.38
CA ARG A 56 -13.90 7.61 -3.50
C ARG A 56 -13.02 6.38 -3.58
N VAL A 57 -12.20 6.31 -4.63
CA VAL A 57 -11.24 5.22 -4.81
C VAL A 57 -9.83 5.73 -4.66
N TYR A 58 -9.08 5.10 -3.76
CA TYR A 58 -7.64 5.16 -3.69
C TYR A 58 -7.08 3.83 -4.16
N ASP A 59 -6.17 3.88 -5.11
CA ASP A 59 -5.54 2.68 -5.67
C ASP A 59 -4.06 2.98 -5.88
N ARG A 60 -3.24 2.41 -5.00
CA ARG A 60 -1.80 2.61 -5.02
C ARG A 60 -1.08 1.30 -5.21
N THR A 61 -0.17 1.28 -6.18
CA THR A 61 0.75 0.18 -6.41
C THR A 61 2.16 0.60 -6.01
N GLU A 62 2.80 -0.24 -5.20
CA GLU A 62 4.17 -0.09 -4.75
C GLU A 62 5.01 -1.23 -5.33
N THR A 63 6.25 -0.91 -5.70
CA THR A 63 7.24 -1.88 -6.14
C THR A 63 8.27 -2.10 -5.03
N PRO A 64 8.97 -3.26 -5.04
CA PRO A 64 10.05 -3.50 -4.11
C PRO A 64 11.05 -2.32 -4.14
N PRO A 65 11.55 -1.86 -2.99
CA PRO A 65 12.41 -0.67 -2.91
C PRO A 65 13.70 -0.76 -3.73
N ARG A 66 14.10 -1.96 -4.16
CA ARG A 66 15.23 -2.22 -5.02
C ARG A 66 14.86 -3.23 -6.10
N SER A 67 15.44 -3.09 -7.28
CA SER A 67 15.16 -3.96 -8.44
C SER A 67 15.61 -5.41 -8.25
N ASP A 68 16.61 -5.65 -7.39
CA ASP A 68 17.09 -6.98 -7.01
C ASP A 68 16.25 -7.66 -5.91
N ARG A 69 15.17 -7.00 -5.45
CA ARG A 69 14.28 -7.49 -4.39
C ARG A 69 12.92 -7.91 -4.92
N ALA A 70 12.28 -8.83 -4.20
CA ALA A 70 10.88 -9.21 -4.37
C ALA A 70 10.17 -9.11 -3.01
N PHE A 71 8.89 -8.79 -3.01
CA PHE A 71 8.07 -8.91 -1.82
C PHE A 71 7.90 -10.39 -1.47
N THR A 72 7.92 -10.70 -0.19
CA THR A 72 7.48 -12.00 0.33
C THR A 72 5.95 -12.05 0.33
N THR A 73 5.39 -13.26 0.36
CA THR A 73 3.95 -13.45 0.59
C THR A 73 3.54 -13.16 2.03
N ASP A 74 4.50 -13.18 2.95
CA ASP A 74 4.29 -12.85 4.36
C ASP A 74 4.22 -11.32 4.50
N GLY A 75 3.00 -10.82 4.62
CA GLY A 75 2.68 -9.42 4.86
C GLY A 75 1.72 -9.29 6.03
N LYS A 76 1.79 -8.15 6.73
CA LYS A 76 0.89 -7.80 7.82
C LYS A 76 0.19 -6.50 7.47
N ALA A 77 -1.13 -6.47 7.60
CA ALA A 77 -1.93 -5.25 7.54
C ALA A 77 -2.61 -5.03 8.89
N VAL A 78 -2.50 -3.82 9.42
CA VAL A 78 -3.16 -3.41 10.67
C VAL A 78 -3.89 -2.11 10.40
N TYR A 79 -5.17 -2.07 10.76
CA TYR A 79 -5.96 -0.86 10.73
C TYR A 79 -6.23 -0.40 12.16
N ASN A 80 -5.86 0.82 12.50
CA ASN A 80 -6.06 1.39 13.84
C ASN A 80 -6.32 2.90 13.74
N ASN A 81 -7.40 3.37 14.36
CA ASN A 81 -7.76 4.80 14.45
C ASN A 81 -7.71 5.56 13.11
N GLY A 82 -8.23 4.97 12.03
CA GLY A 82 -8.23 5.62 10.72
C GLY A 82 -6.97 5.38 9.89
N VAL A 83 -5.94 4.72 10.42
CA VAL A 83 -4.66 4.51 9.72
C VAL A 83 -4.49 3.05 9.35
N LEU A 84 -4.33 2.78 8.06
CA LEU A 84 -3.94 1.48 7.53
C LEU A 84 -2.41 1.41 7.44
N THR A 85 -1.82 0.52 8.24
CA THR A 85 -0.39 0.21 8.19
C THR A 85 -0.17 -1.16 7.57
N VAL A 86 0.58 -1.19 6.46
CA VAL A 86 0.99 -2.40 5.75
C VAL A 86 2.48 -2.58 5.90
N THR A 87 2.91 -3.73 6.43
CA THR A 87 4.31 -4.14 6.48
C THR A 87 4.51 -5.39 5.63
N VAL A 88 5.48 -5.36 4.73
CA VAL A 88 5.83 -6.50 3.88
C VAL A 88 7.35 -6.67 3.85
N ALA A 89 7.82 -7.91 4.05
CA ALA A 89 9.24 -8.20 3.96
C ALA A 89 9.69 -8.30 2.50
N THR A 90 10.99 -8.11 2.27
CA THR A 90 11.59 -8.22 0.94
C THR A 90 12.77 -9.19 0.93
N THR A 91 12.74 -10.14 0.01
CA THR A 91 13.83 -11.08 -0.23
C THR A 91 14.59 -10.73 -1.51
N ARG A 92 15.79 -11.28 -1.70
CA ARG A 92 16.49 -11.17 -2.99
C ARG A 92 15.73 -11.99 -4.04
N ARG A 93 15.66 -11.47 -5.26
CA ARG A 93 15.16 -12.26 -6.39
C ARG A 93 16.15 -13.40 -6.68
N SER A 94 15.65 -14.62 -6.71
CA SER A 94 16.31 -15.70 -7.44
C SER A 94 16.32 -15.31 -8.93
N ARG A 95 17.50 -15.34 -9.54
CA ARG A 95 17.65 -15.16 -10.99
C ARG A 95 17.12 -16.37 -11.73
#